data_AF-A0A1F4Y2R0-F1
#
_entry.id   AF-A0A1F4Y2R0-F1
#
_cell.length_a   1.000
_cell.length_b   1.000
_cell.length_c   1.000
_cell.angle_alpha   90.00
_cell.angle_beta   90.00
_cell.angle_gamma   90.00
#
_symmetry.space_group_name_H-M   'P 1'
#
loop_
_entity.id
_entity.type
_entity.pdbx_description
1 polymer ?
#
loop_
_entity_poly.entity_id
_entity_poly.type
_entity_poly.pdbx_seq_one_letter_code
_entity_poly.pdbx_strand_id
1 'polypeptide(L)'
;MSLASAAAKTYLTNKGAKNIRHVRGSLLDHLSRIEETLKGWNTPEHVQLAGLFHSVFGTDHFKKELLGEADTEQVRLLIGEKALRLVSLFSSIDRFTISSKRTPSGYSALHKDTYATIPLTKEETSEILHIFLANAIDHLFDVMYEGAMVEINHYVPFAELFTPKAQEALQKLNRGTHPSEEFSPGLRFIGHAGVWLKTEEGSLVVDPWLYSSTFEQPVLRGLQPYQRTIDFLIPRPVFKGIDLKPDIVLLSHFHTHHAPLESIKKFAGLKPIRVICPALSEDDHAWLRTSLGELYEKITFEASDEAREHTFPNLTVRVFTHPKPHHLGFVVKTPKQHFVHVTDACVNADVNRLSLDPMWETVRDLKPDMLFISAANHLSRWGAGSKRTVGEHASLSPTQAAKITALMGAKRVGLIGMDNFSIWDSAIEYAHTAEAIENEFQWVIDYLAPNVEFIPLRPGKKIL
;
A
#
# COMPACT_ATOMS: atom_id res chain seq x y z
N MET A 1 13.31 36.95 -15.25
CA MET A 1 13.91 36.23 -14.09
C MET A 1 14.27 37.30 -13.07
N SER A 2 14.00 37.14 -11.77
CA SER A 2 14.41 38.17 -10.80
C SER A 2 15.93 38.12 -10.60
N LEU A 3 16.55 39.24 -10.23
CA LEU A 3 17.99 39.31 -9.98
C LEU A 3 18.42 38.38 -8.85
N ALA A 4 17.58 38.22 -7.82
CA ALA A 4 17.81 37.30 -6.70
C ALA A 4 17.88 35.84 -7.15
N SER A 5 16.95 35.39 -8.00
CA SER A 5 16.94 34.03 -8.58
C SER A 5 18.22 33.71 -9.37
N ALA A 6 18.68 34.65 -10.20
CA ALA A 6 19.89 34.46 -11.00
C ALA A 6 21.16 34.39 -10.12
N ALA A 7 21.26 35.26 -9.10
CA ALA A 7 22.35 35.23 -8.13
C ALA A 7 22.35 33.92 -7.33
N ALA A 8 21.18 33.47 -6.89
CA ALA A 8 20.97 32.21 -6.19
C ALA A 8 21.42 30.98 -7.01
N LYS A 9 21.02 30.88 -8.28
CA LYS A 9 21.46 29.78 -9.16
C LYS A 9 22.95 29.80 -9.41
N THR A 10 23.55 30.99 -9.53
CA THR A 10 25.01 31.15 -9.65
C THR A 10 25.72 30.65 -8.39
N TYR A 11 25.22 31.02 -7.21
CA TYR A 11 25.74 30.54 -5.93
C TYR A 11 25.70 29.01 -5.83
N LEU A 12 24.54 28.39 -6.12
CA LEU A 12 24.39 26.93 -6.10
C LEU A 12 25.28 26.24 -7.13
N THR A 13 25.45 26.83 -8.31
CA THR A 13 26.37 26.33 -9.33
C THR A 13 27.81 26.31 -8.80
N ASN A 14 28.26 27.39 -8.17
CA ASN A 14 29.60 27.50 -7.60
C ASN A 14 29.84 26.53 -6.45
N LYS A 15 28.79 26.20 -5.68
CA LYS A 15 28.82 25.17 -4.64
C LYS A 15 28.81 23.74 -5.18
N GLY A 16 28.64 23.56 -6.49
CA GLY A 16 28.73 22.26 -7.16
C GLY A 16 27.40 21.55 -7.35
N ALA A 17 26.25 22.23 -7.21
CA ALA A 17 24.93 21.62 -7.40
C ALA A 17 24.75 20.96 -8.78
N LYS A 18 25.42 21.49 -9.82
CA LYS A 18 25.41 20.89 -11.18
C LYS A 18 26.10 19.54 -11.26
N ASN A 19 27.01 19.24 -10.34
CA ASN A 19 27.83 18.02 -10.35
C ASN A 19 27.19 16.88 -9.57
N ILE A 20 26.05 17.14 -8.93
CA ILE A 20 25.30 16.16 -8.15
C ILE A 20 24.21 15.58 -9.05
N ARG A 21 24.31 14.30 -9.40
CA ARG A 21 23.24 13.59 -10.10
C ARG A 21 22.00 13.50 -9.21
N HIS A 22 20.85 13.85 -9.76
CA HIS A 22 19.54 13.72 -9.12
C HIS A 22 18.58 12.98 -10.08
N VAL A 23 17.28 12.95 -9.75
CA VAL A 23 16.27 12.13 -10.45
C VAL A 23 16.29 12.48 -11.94
N ARG A 24 16.03 13.74 -12.29
CA ARG A 24 16.09 14.25 -13.67
C ARG A 24 17.19 15.28 -13.85
N GLY A 25 18.40 14.81 -14.16
CA GLY A 25 19.58 15.65 -14.41
C GLY A 25 20.40 15.91 -13.15
N SER A 26 20.83 17.16 -12.95
CA SER A 26 21.55 17.58 -11.76
C SER A 26 20.63 18.04 -10.63
N LEU A 27 21.16 18.15 -9.41
CA LEU A 27 20.46 18.77 -8.29
C LEU A 27 20.05 20.21 -8.63
N LEU A 28 20.89 20.98 -9.34
CA LEU A 28 20.52 22.32 -9.78
C LEU A 28 19.33 22.31 -10.74
N ASP A 29 19.25 21.32 -11.63
CA ASP A 29 18.12 21.21 -12.58
C ASP A 29 16.81 20.93 -11.83
N HIS A 30 16.84 20.03 -10.84
CA HIS A 30 15.71 19.77 -9.95
C HIS A 30 15.26 21.03 -9.21
N LEU A 31 16.18 21.67 -8.47
CA LEU A 31 15.87 22.87 -7.69
C LEU A 31 15.34 24.02 -8.58
N SER A 32 15.85 24.14 -9.80
CA SER A 32 15.39 25.13 -10.78
C SER A 32 13.96 24.84 -11.27
N ARG A 33 13.61 23.57 -11.50
CA ARG A 33 12.23 23.19 -11.89
C ARG A 33 11.23 23.42 -10.76
N ILE A 34 11.64 23.21 -9.50
CA ILE A 34 10.80 23.52 -8.33
C ILE A 34 10.52 25.03 -8.26
N GLU A 35 11.56 25.86 -8.35
CA GLU A 35 11.40 27.32 -8.38
C GLU A 35 10.48 27.76 -9.53
N GLU A 36 10.69 27.23 -10.74
CA GLU A 36 9.87 27.55 -11.91
C GLU A 36 8.41 27.12 -11.75
N THR A 37 8.17 25.96 -11.12
CA THR A 37 6.83 25.46 -10.80
C THR A 37 6.12 26.37 -9.81
N LEU A 38 6.79 26.72 -8.70
CA LEU A 38 6.26 27.62 -7.67
C LEU A 38 5.96 29.00 -8.23
N LYS A 39 6.86 29.52 -9.07
CA LYS A 39 6.64 30.76 -9.81
C LYS A 39 5.45 30.63 -10.77
N GLY A 40 5.36 29.50 -11.48
CA GLY A 40 4.24 29.16 -12.35
C GLY A 40 2.92 29.16 -11.59
N TRP A 41 2.91 28.75 -10.33
CA TRP A 41 1.77 28.78 -9.41
C TRP A 41 1.48 30.15 -8.79
N ASN A 42 2.27 31.18 -9.10
CA ASN A 42 2.15 32.53 -8.54
C ASN A 42 2.34 32.57 -7.01
N THR A 43 3.22 31.74 -6.43
CA THR A 43 3.58 31.87 -5.02
C THR A 43 4.45 33.12 -4.77
N PRO A 44 4.55 33.64 -3.54
CA PRO A 44 5.44 34.75 -3.20
C PRO A 44 6.91 34.46 -3.54
N GLU A 45 7.71 35.48 -3.85
CA GLU A 45 9.12 35.32 -4.27
C GLU A 45 9.97 34.57 -3.23
N HIS A 46 9.75 34.80 -1.93
CA HIS A 46 10.49 34.09 -0.89
C HIS A 46 10.18 32.58 -0.86
N VAL A 47 8.99 32.16 -1.28
CA VAL A 47 8.62 30.74 -1.42
C VAL A 47 9.32 30.12 -2.63
N GLN A 48 9.41 30.85 -3.74
CA GLN A 48 10.13 30.41 -4.93
C GLN A 48 11.63 30.21 -4.61
N LEU A 49 12.24 31.17 -3.93
CA LEU A 49 13.64 31.08 -3.48
C LEU A 49 13.84 29.98 -2.44
N ALA A 50 12.89 29.78 -1.52
CA ALA A 50 12.93 28.65 -0.61
C ALA A 50 12.88 27.31 -1.36
N GLY A 51 12.03 27.19 -2.40
CA GLY A 51 11.99 26.03 -3.28
C GLY A 51 13.31 25.79 -4.02
N LEU A 52 14.03 26.84 -4.39
CA LEU A 52 15.37 26.72 -5.00
C LEU A 52 16.44 26.21 -4.01
N PHE A 53 16.22 26.33 -2.70
CA PHE A 53 17.17 25.91 -1.65
C PHE A 53 16.66 24.75 -0.78
N HIS A 54 15.47 24.20 -1.04
CA HIS A 54 14.75 23.37 -0.07
C HIS A 54 15.49 22.08 0.37
N SER A 55 16.42 21.56 -0.45
CA SER A 55 17.17 20.31 -0.19
C SER A 55 18.69 20.52 -0.02
N VAL A 56 19.18 21.76 0.09
CA VAL A 56 20.63 22.05 0.06
C VAL A 56 21.38 21.61 1.33
N PHE A 57 20.68 21.54 2.47
CA PHE A 57 21.21 21.06 3.74
C PHE A 57 20.98 19.54 3.95
N GLY A 58 20.63 18.82 2.87
CA GLY A 58 20.27 17.40 2.94
C GLY A 58 18.81 17.15 3.37
N THR A 59 18.29 15.98 3.01
CA THR A 59 16.94 15.51 3.37
C THR A 59 16.97 14.01 3.70
N ASP A 60 15.87 13.46 4.20
CA ASP A 60 15.78 12.02 4.56
C ASP A 60 16.02 11.08 3.38
N HIS A 61 15.68 11.54 2.17
CA HIS A 61 15.89 10.81 0.93
C HIS A 61 17.19 11.20 0.20
N PHE A 62 17.80 12.34 0.55
CA PHE A 62 19.02 12.86 -0.05
C PHE A 62 20.06 13.24 1.00
N LYS A 63 20.89 12.26 1.41
CA LYS A 63 21.87 12.39 2.50
C LYS A 63 23.13 13.21 2.17
N LYS A 64 23.24 13.78 0.95
CA LYS A 64 24.42 14.55 0.55
C LYS A 64 24.16 16.02 0.80
N GLU A 65 24.68 16.55 1.90
CA GLU A 65 24.63 17.98 2.22
C GLU A 65 25.47 18.75 1.20
N LEU A 66 24.86 19.69 0.47
CA LEU A 66 25.56 20.60 -0.44
C LEU A 66 26.15 21.78 0.35
N LEU A 67 25.44 22.24 1.38
CA LEU A 67 25.77 23.35 2.25
C LEU A 67 25.80 22.88 3.70
N GLY A 68 26.70 23.46 4.50
CA GLY A 68 26.78 23.22 5.95
C GLY A 68 26.32 24.42 6.76
N GLU A 69 26.34 24.30 8.09
CA GLU A 69 25.92 25.37 9.02
C GLU A 69 26.63 26.71 8.74
N ALA A 70 27.92 26.67 8.38
CA ALA A 70 28.73 27.85 8.06
C ALA A 70 28.20 28.67 6.86
N ASP A 71 27.40 28.07 5.98
CA ASP A 71 26.82 28.74 4.81
C ASP A 71 25.51 29.47 5.12
N THR A 72 24.90 29.22 6.29
CA THR A 72 23.56 29.70 6.66
C THR A 72 23.41 31.22 6.54
N GLU A 73 24.39 31.98 7.04
CA GLU A 73 24.34 33.45 7.00
C GLU A 73 24.42 33.98 5.56
N GLN A 74 25.25 33.34 4.72
CA GLN A 74 25.35 33.72 3.32
C GLN A 74 24.07 33.40 2.55
N VAL A 75 23.45 32.25 2.84
CA VAL A 75 22.14 31.89 2.29
C VAL A 75 21.09 32.90 2.77
N ARG A 76 21.06 33.25 4.06
CA ARG A 76 20.14 34.25 4.64
C ARG A 76 20.21 35.59 3.92
N LEU A 77 21.43 36.09 3.66
CA LEU A 77 21.65 37.35 2.92
C LEU A 77 21.18 37.26 1.46
N LEU A 78 21.22 36.07 0.87
CA LEU A 78 20.92 35.83 -0.54
C LEU A 78 19.42 35.62 -0.82
N ILE A 79 18.72 34.85 0.02
CA ILE A 79 17.31 34.52 -0.17
C ILE A 79 16.35 35.21 0.83
N GLY A 80 16.90 35.84 1.86
CA GLY A 80 16.15 36.50 2.92
C GLY A 80 15.68 35.55 4.02
N GLU A 81 15.31 36.15 5.15
CA GLU A 81 14.94 35.44 6.39
C GLU A 81 13.75 34.49 6.20
N LYS A 82 12.70 34.95 5.51
CA LYS A 82 11.48 34.16 5.30
C LYS A 82 11.74 32.91 4.46
N ALA A 83 12.56 33.04 3.42
CA ALA A 83 12.90 31.90 2.58
C ALA A 83 13.76 30.89 3.36
N LEU A 84 14.74 31.37 4.12
CA LEU A 84 15.58 30.51 4.96
C LEU A 84 14.75 29.77 6.02
N ARG A 85 13.77 30.43 6.63
CA ARG A 85 12.82 29.80 7.56
C ARG A 85 12.10 28.61 6.91
N LEU A 86 11.60 28.76 5.69
CA LEU A 86 10.94 27.67 4.96
C LEU A 86 11.91 26.53 4.60
N VAL A 87 13.15 26.86 4.21
CA VAL A 87 14.20 25.84 3.95
C VAL A 87 14.50 25.01 5.20
N SER A 88 14.62 25.69 6.35
CA SER A 88 14.81 25.02 7.65
C SER A 88 13.61 24.13 8.01
N LEU A 89 12.38 24.63 7.84
CA LEU A 89 11.17 23.84 8.07
C LEU A 89 11.12 22.60 7.17
N PHE A 90 11.37 22.75 5.86
CA PHE A 90 11.39 21.64 4.91
C PHE A 90 12.34 20.54 5.34
N SER A 91 13.53 20.93 5.82
CA SER A 91 14.60 20.01 6.21
C SER A 91 14.34 19.32 7.56
N SER A 92 13.53 19.93 8.43
CA SER A 92 13.39 19.52 9.84
C SER A 92 12.07 18.84 10.19
N ILE A 93 10.99 19.05 9.42
CA ILE A 93 9.67 18.49 9.74
C ILE A 93 9.38 17.18 9.01
N ASP A 94 8.68 16.26 9.66
CA ASP A 94 8.01 15.16 8.96
C ASP A 94 6.76 15.70 8.27
N ARG A 95 6.81 15.78 6.94
CA ARG A 95 5.71 16.29 6.12
C ARG A 95 4.38 15.59 6.39
N PHE A 96 4.37 14.29 6.70
CA PHE A 96 3.14 13.52 6.91
C PHE A 96 2.45 13.80 8.25
N THR A 97 3.11 14.55 9.14
CA THR A 97 2.60 14.91 10.47
C THR A 97 1.94 16.28 10.51
N ILE A 98 1.97 17.04 9.40
CA ILE A 98 1.21 18.28 9.30
C ILE A 98 -0.27 17.93 9.46
N SER A 99 -0.92 18.47 10.50
CA SER A 99 -2.35 18.24 10.73
C SER A 99 -3.20 19.04 9.75
N SER A 100 -4.13 18.39 9.04
CA SER A 100 -5.15 19.10 8.25
C SER A 100 -6.26 19.73 9.11
N LYS A 101 -6.33 19.36 10.39
CA LYS A 101 -7.27 19.95 11.35
C LYS A 101 -6.60 21.14 12.04
N ARG A 102 -7.15 22.33 11.79
CA ARG A 102 -6.77 23.57 12.48
C ARG A 102 -7.08 23.45 13.97
N THR A 103 -6.09 23.68 14.81
CA THR A 103 -6.28 23.82 16.26
C THR A 103 -6.51 25.30 16.60
N PRO A 104 -6.93 25.64 17.83
CA PRO A 104 -6.96 27.03 18.30
C PRO A 104 -5.60 27.73 18.21
N SER A 105 -4.49 26.97 18.27
CA SER A 105 -3.11 27.46 18.16
C SER A 105 -2.54 27.49 16.74
N GLY A 106 -3.30 27.08 15.72
CA GLY A 106 -2.88 27.08 14.32
C GLY A 106 -2.67 25.69 13.74
N TYR A 107 -1.54 25.47 13.08
CA TYR A 107 -1.09 24.19 12.55
C TYR A 107 0.14 23.73 13.33
N SER A 108 0.48 22.45 13.20
CA SER A 108 1.73 21.93 13.73
C SER A 108 2.21 20.74 12.91
N ALA A 109 3.51 20.47 12.99
CA ALA A 109 4.17 19.28 12.49
C ALA A 109 5.11 18.74 13.56
N LEU A 110 5.57 17.50 13.42
CA LEU A 110 6.62 16.95 14.25
C LEU A 110 7.98 17.20 13.59
N HIS A 111 8.98 17.51 14.40
CA HIS A 111 10.37 17.45 13.98
C HIS A 111 10.72 15.99 13.66
N LYS A 112 11.32 15.72 12.51
CA LYS A 112 11.56 14.37 12.01
C LYS A 112 12.47 13.51 12.90
N ASP A 113 13.53 14.11 13.47
CA ASP A 113 14.49 13.37 14.32
C ASP A 113 14.09 13.32 15.81
N THR A 114 13.60 14.43 16.35
CA THR A 114 13.34 14.58 17.79
C THR A 114 11.89 14.34 18.18
N TYR A 115 10.98 14.25 17.19
CA TYR A 115 9.52 14.16 17.36
C TYR A 115 8.91 15.33 18.16
N ALA A 116 9.67 16.41 18.38
CA ALA A 116 9.17 17.60 19.03
C ALA A 116 8.12 18.29 18.16
N THR A 117 7.04 18.79 18.78
CA THR A 117 6.03 19.54 18.04
C THR A 117 6.55 20.91 17.64
N ILE A 118 6.49 21.21 16.35
CA ILE A 118 6.83 22.51 15.76
C ILE A 118 5.52 23.23 15.42
N PRO A 119 5.23 24.39 16.04
CA PRO A 119 4.07 25.19 15.68
C PRO A 119 4.27 25.86 14.32
N LEU A 120 3.20 25.92 13.53
CA LEU A 120 3.17 26.53 12.20
C LEU A 120 2.01 27.53 12.11
N THR A 121 2.31 28.71 11.56
CA THR A 121 1.27 29.66 11.16
C THR A 121 0.48 29.13 9.95
N LYS A 122 -0.69 29.72 9.66
CA LYS A 122 -1.47 29.36 8.46
C LYS A 122 -0.66 29.67 7.20
N GLU A 123 0.06 30.78 7.22
CA GLU A 123 0.92 31.25 6.15
C GLU A 123 2.10 30.30 5.93
N GLU A 124 2.89 29.97 6.96
CA GLU A 124 3.98 28.99 6.84
C GLU A 124 3.48 27.63 6.36
N THR A 125 2.31 27.19 6.85
CA THR A 125 1.71 25.91 6.42
C THR A 125 1.37 25.94 4.94
N SER A 126 0.72 27.01 4.45
CA SER A 126 0.44 27.17 3.03
C SER A 126 1.74 27.18 2.22
N GLU A 127 2.72 27.99 2.61
CA GLU A 127 3.97 28.18 1.88
C GLU A 127 4.81 26.90 1.80
N ILE A 128 4.93 26.16 2.91
CA ILE A 128 5.69 24.91 2.93
C ILE A 128 5.01 23.79 2.15
N LEU A 129 3.67 23.72 2.19
CA LEU A 129 2.91 22.73 1.43
C LEU A 129 3.09 22.91 -0.07
N HIS A 130 3.19 24.15 -0.57
CA HIS A 130 3.50 24.39 -1.98
C HIS A 130 4.86 23.81 -2.37
N ILE A 131 5.88 23.99 -1.53
CA ILE A 131 7.22 23.47 -1.81
C ILE A 131 7.20 21.94 -1.81
N PHE A 132 6.55 21.31 -0.82
CA PHE A 132 6.39 19.86 -0.77
C PHE A 132 5.63 19.31 -1.99
N LEU A 133 4.52 19.93 -2.38
CA LEU A 133 3.74 19.50 -3.54
C LEU A 133 4.55 19.63 -4.83
N ALA A 134 5.24 20.75 -5.04
CA ALA A 134 6.11 20.92 -6.20
C ALA A 134 7.22 19.87 -6.25
N ASN A 135 7.85 19.59 -5.10
CA ASN A 135 8.88 18.55 -4.96
C ASN A 135 8.34 17.15 -5.29
N ALA A 136 7.17 16.79 -4.75
CA ALA A 136 6.51 15.53 -5.07
C ALA A 136 6.20 15.41 -6.56
N ILE A 137 5.72 16.50 -7.18
CA ILE A 137 5.39 16.53 -8.62
C ILE A 137 6.64 16.37 -9.49
N ASP A 138 7.76 17.02 -9.19
CA ASP A 138 8.98 16.86 -9.99
C ASP A 138 9.52 15.42 -9.94
N HIS A 139 9.38 14.76 -8.78
CA HIS A 139 9.75 13.36 -8.60
C HIS A 139 8.80 12.37 -9.31
N LEU A 140 7.52 12.70 -9.49
CA LEU A 140 6.54 11.85 -10.23
C LEU A 140 6.96 11.56 -11.68
N PHE A 141 7.61 12.51 -12.35
CA PHE A 141 7.83 12.44 -13.80
C PHE A 141 8.91 11.44 -14.26
N ASP A 142 9.64 10.82 -13.33
CA ASP A 142 10.67 9.82 -13.65
C ASP A 142 10.44 8.47 -12.96
N VAL A 143 9.45 8.43 -12.06
CA VAL A 143 9.18 7.29 -11.21
C VAL A 143 7.71 6.95 -11.40
N MET A 144 7.39 6.07 -12.35
CA MET A 144 6.07 5.42 -12.40
C MET A 144 5.93 4.43 -11.23
N TYR A 145 6.00 4.93 -9.99
CA TYR A 145 5.71 4.18 -8.76
C TYR A 145 4.45 4.72 -8.10
N GLU A 146 3.67 3.83 -7.51
CA GLU A 146 2.44 4.14 -6.76
C GLU A 146 2.65 4.80 -5.42
N GLY A 147 3.86 4.77 -4.88
CA GLY A 147 4.22 5.57 -3.71
C GLY A 147 3.98 7.07 -3.95
N ALA A 148 4.11 7.51 -5.20
CA ALA A 148 3.98 8.91 -5.55
C ALA A 148 2.51 9.39 -5.60
N MET A 149 1.52 8.49 -5.79
CA MET A 149 0.10 8.86 -5.68
C MET A 149 -0.37 8.96 -4.22
N VAL A 150 0.20 8.14 -3.32
CA VAL A 150 0.00 8.26 -1.86
C VAL A 150 0.56 9.58 -1.34
N GLU A 151 1.73 10.00 -1.84
CA GLU A 151 2.29 11.32 -1.54
C GLU A 151 1.38 12.45 -2.00
N ILE A 152 0.83 12.37 -3.22
CA ILE A 152 -0.08 13.42 -3.71
C ILE A 152 -1.38 13.49 -2.90
N ASN A 153 -1.94 12.34 -2.50
CA ASN A 153 -3.17 12.27 -1.71
C ASN A 153 -3.04 12.89 -0.32
N HIS A 154 -1.85 12.90 0.26
CA HIS A 154 -1.58 13.59 1.51
C HIS A 154 -1.89 15.09 1.44
N TYR A 155 -1.76 15.71 0.27
CA TYR A 155 -2.00 17.15 0.09
C TYR A 155 -3.47 17.52 -0.14
N VAL A 156 -4.33 16.56 -0.50
CA VAL A 156 -5.75 16.82 -0.82
C VAL A 156 -6.52 17.49 0.32
N PRO A 157 -6.38 17.08 1.60
CA PRO A 157 -7.05 17.74 2.73
C PRO A 157 -6.64 19.21 2.92
N PHE A 158 -5.54 19.65 2.31
CA PHE A 158 -5.04 21.02 2.39
C PHE A 158 -5.38 21.87 1.16
N ALA A 159 -6.27 21.40 0.27
CA ALA A 159 -6.63 22.06 -0.99
C ALA A 159 -6.83 23.58 -0.82
N GLU A 160 -7.55 24.02 0.20
CA GLU A 160 -7.86 25.43 0.47
C GLU A 160 -6.65 26.31 0.80
N LEU A 161 -5.51 25.71 1.17
CA LEU A 161 -4.26 26.43 1.46
C LEU A 161 -3.40 26.63 0.21
N PHE A 162 -3.73 25.98 -0.90
CA PHE A 162 -2.99 26.11 -2.15
C PHE A 162 -3.48 27.30 -3.00
N THR A 163 -2.58 27.89 -3.78
CA THR A 163 -2.93 28.81 -4.86
C THR A 163 -3.82 28.10 -5.90
N PRO A 164 -4.67 28.82 -6.65
CA PRO A 164 -5.55 28.19 -7.65
C PRO A 164 -4.84 27.29 -8.66
N LYS A 165 -3.62 27.66 -9.08
CA LYS A 165 -2.83 26.86 -10.02
C LYS A 165 -2.22 25.61 -9.39
N ALA A 166 -1.81 25.69 -8.12
CA ALA A 166 -1.36 24.51 -7.38
C ALA A 166 -2.54 23.56 -7.09
N GLN A 167 -3.74 24.09 -6.79
CA GLN A 167 -4.97 23.30 -6.71
C GLN A 167 -5.29 22.61 -8.03
N GLU A 168 -5.17 23.30 -9.16
CA GLU A 168 -5.40 22.70 -10.49
C GLU A 168 -4.40 21.56 -10.77
N ALA A 169 -3.11 21.75 -10.43
CA ALA A 169 -2.09 20.72 -10.55
C ALA A 169 -2.41 19.50 -9.66
N LEU A 170 -2.75 19.75 -8.39
CA LEU A 170 -3.16 18.72 -7.43
C LEU A 170 -4.40 17.96 -7.93
N GLN A 171 -5.41 18.65 -8.45
CA GLN A 171 -6.63 18.04 -8.99
C GLN A 171 -6.36 17.19 -10.23
N LYS A 172 -5.50 17.65 -11.15
CA LYS A 172 -5.12 16.87 -12.35
C LYS A 172 -4.43 15.55 -11.97
N LEU A 173 -3.60 15.58 -10.94
CA LEU A 173 -2.89 14.40 -10.43
C LEU A 173 -3.79 13.51 -9.56
N ASN A 174 -4.71 14.10 -8.81
CA ASN A 174 -5.71 13.40 -8.00
C ASN A 174 -6.85 12.77 -8.82
N ARG A 175 -6.84 12.84 -10.16
CA ARG A 175 -7.79 12.07 -11.00
C ARG A 175 -7.62 10.54 -10.87
N GLY A 176 -6.64 10.07 -10.08
CA GLY A 176 -6.45 8.67 -9.71
C GLY A 176 -7.18 8.20 -8.44
N THR A 177 -7.74 9.08 -7.61
CA THR A 177 -8.42 8.70 -6.36
C THR A 177 -9.54 9.66 -6.00
N HIS A 178 -10.79 9.22 -6.20
CA HIS A 178 -11.97 10.02 -5.94
C HIS A 178 -12.16 10.38 -4.45
N PRO A 179 -12.60 11.62 -4.15
CA PRO A 179 -13.09 12.02 -2.84
C PRO A 179 -14.47 11.42 -2.59
N SER A 180 -14.70 10.89 -1.38
CA SER A 180 -16.02 10.74 -0.73
C SER A 180 -17.22 10.32 -1.60
N GLU A 181 -17.06 9.37 -2.53
CA GLU A 181 -18.20 8.60 -3.00
C GLU A 181 -18.57 7.64 -1.87
N GLU A 182 -19.85 7.60 -1.47
CA GLU A 182 -20.40 6.35 -0.96
C GLU A 182 -19.98 5.26 -1.95
N PHE A 183 -19.15 4.31 -1.48
CA PHE A 183 -18.51 3.35 -2.35
C PHE A 183 -19.55 2.63 -3.21
N SER A 184 -19.55 2.94 -4.50
CA SER A 184 -20.45 2.31 -5.45
C SER A 184 -20.25 0.79 -5.46
N PRO A 185 -21.31 0.00 -5.68
CA PRO A 185 -21.20 -1.43 -5.88
C PRO A 185 -20.11 -1.78 -6.90
N GLY A 186 -19.35 -2.83 -6.60
CA GLY A 186 -18.21 -3.27 -7.40
C GLY A 186 -17.20 -4.09 -6.62
N LEU A 187 -16.19 -4.55 -7.35
CA LEU A 187 -15.08 -5.34 -6.83
C LEU A 187 -13.83 -4.47 -6.72
N ARG A 188 -13.17 -4.48 -5.56
CA ARG A 188 -12.02 -3.63 -5.26
C ARG A 188 -10.90 -4.42 -4.59
N PHE A 189 -9.66 -4.11 -4.93
CA PHE A 189 -8.49 -4.61 -4.19
C PHE A 189 -8.18 -3.68 -3.01
N ILE A 190 -8.05 -4.25 -1.82
CA ILE A 190 -7.82 -3.53 -0.57
C ILE A 190 -6.32 -3.38 -0.29
N GLY A 191 -5.54 -4.43 -0.56
CA GLY A 191 -4.11 -4.52 -0.27
C GLY A 191 -3.71 -5.92 0.20
N HIS A 192 -2.44 -6.29 0.03
CA HIS A 192 -1.92 -7.65 0.25
C HIS A 192 -2.68 -8.73 -0.55
N ALA A 193 -3.57 -9.49 0.10
CA ALA A 193 -4.53 -10.41 -0.52
C ALA A 193 -5.99 -9.95 -0.41
N GLY A 194 -6.22 -8.81 0.23
CA GLY A 194 -7.53 -8.32 0.57
C GLY A 194 -8.34 -7.88 -0.64
N VAL A 195 -9.56 -8.41 -0.79
CA VAL A 195 -10.52 -8.03 -1.83
C VAL A 195 -11.87 -7.72 -1.20
N TRP A 196 -12.51 -6.65 -1.64
CA TRP A 196 -13.82 -6.25 -1.18
C TRP A 196 -14.82 -6.22 -2.32
N LEU A 197 -15.95 -6.90 -2.11
CA LEU A 197 -17.10 -6.88 -2.98
C LEU A 197 -18.22 -6.10 -2.28
N LYS A 198 -18.70 -5.04 -2.91
CA LYS A 198 -19.95 -4.37 -2.54
C LYS A 198 -21.02 -4.66 -3.60
N THR A 199 -22.15 -5.19 -3.16
CA THR A 199 -23.38 -5.31 -3.96
C THR A 199 -24.44 -4.34 -3.43
N GLU A 200 -25.57 -4.24 -4.12
CA GLU A 200 -26.70 -3.41 -3.68
C GLU A 200 -27.29 -3.89 -2.33
N GLU A 201 -27.26 -5.21 -2.07
CA GLU A 201 -27.91 -5.81 -0.90
C GLU A 201 -26.93 -6.28 0.20
N GLY A 202 -25.62 -6.21 -0.04
CA GLY A 202 -24.64 -6.66 0.95
C GLY A 202 -23.19 -6.47 0.52
N SER A 203 -22.26 -6.71 1.44
CA SER A 203 -20.82 -6.69 1.15
C SER A 203 -20.10 -7.89 1.72
N LEU A 204 -19.02 -8.26 1.04
CA LEU A 204 -18.14 -9.35 1.40
C LEU A 204 -16.69 -8.88 1.32
N VAL A 205 -15.86 -9.32 2.27
CA VAL A 205 -14.42 -9.10 2.23
C VAL A 205 -13.68 -10.43 2.29
N VAL A 206 -12.62 -10.58 1.51
CA VAL A 206 -11.70 -11.73 1.52
C VAL A 206 -10.37 -11.26 2.08
N ASP A 207 -9.75 -12.02 2.97
CA ASP A 207 -8.41 -11.79 3.56
C ASP A 207 -8.13 -10.32 3.92
N PRO A 208 -8.93 -9.71 4.82
CA PRO A 208 -8.95 -8.28 5.02
C PRO A 208 -7.65 -7.73 5.63
N TRP A 209 -6.98 -6.85 4.91
CA TRP A 209 -5.82 -6.08 5.41
C TRP A 209 -6.24 -4.62 5.71
N LEU A 210 -6.41 -4.28 6.99
CA LEU A 210 -6.84 -2.94 7.44
C LEU A 210 -5.81 -2.20 8.28
N TYR A 211 -4.65 -2.80 8.47
CA TYR A 211 -3.60 -2.27 9.33
C TYR A 211 -2.28 -2.26 8.58
N SER A 212 -1.36 -1.46 9.05
CA SER A 212 0.04 -1.52 8.64
C SER A 212 0.81 -1.84 9.91
N SER A 213 1.71 -2.81 9.85
CA SER A 213 2.72 -3.04 10.87
C SER A 213 3.71 -1.86 10.81
N THR A 214 3.37 -0.80 11.53
CA THR A 214 4.26 0.35 11.74
C THR A 214 5.25 0.03 12.85
N PHE A 215 6.32 0.81 12.95
CA PHE A 215 7.30 0.68 14.05
C PHE A 215 6.68 0.80 15.45
N GLU A 216 5.53 1.45 15.59
CA GLU A 216 4.84 1.65 16.88
C GLU A 216 4.03 0.42 17.33
N GLN A 217 3.46 -0.34 16.39
CA GLN A 217 2.74 -1.59 16.66
C GLN A 217 3.10 -2.65 15.60
N PRO A 218 4.36 -3.13 15.59
CA PRO A 218 4.87 -3.95 14.50
C PRO A 218 4.36 -5.38 14.54
N VAL A 219 3.97 -5.87 15.72
CA VAL A 219 3.55 -7.27 15.91
C VAL A 219 2.05 -7.41 15.68
N LEU A 220 1.70 -8.12 14.62
CA LEU A 220 0.32 -8.44 14.28
C LEU A 220 -0.15 -9.69 15.03
N ARG A 221 -1.43 -9.66 15.43
CA ARG A 221 -2.11 -10.81 16.04
C ARG A 221 -3.16 -11.34 15.07
N GLY A 222 -3.05 -12.63 14.74
CA GLY A 222 -4.05 -13.35 13.96
C GLY A 222 -5.23 -13.81 14.82
N LEU A 223 -6.19 -14.51 14.20
CA LEU A 223 -7.28 -15.20 14.91
C LEU A 223 -6.83 -16.46 15.68
N GLN A 224 -5.55 -16.84 15.58
CA GLN A 224 -4.97 -17.91 16.37
C GLN A 224 -3.81 -17.36 17.22
N PRO A 225 -3.64 -17.85 18.46
CA PRO A 225 -2.60 -17.36 19.37
C PRO A 225 -1.17 -17.77 19.01
N TYR A 226 -1.02 -18.76 18.12
CA TYR A 226 0.23 -19.52 17.97
C TYR A 226 1.25 -18.87 17.04
N GLN A 227 0.86 -17.83 16.29
CA GLN A 227 1.73 -17.17 15.33
C GLN A 227 1.68 -15.66 15.49
N ARG A 228 2.86 -15.06 15.56
CA ARG A 228 3.05 -13.62 15.50
C ARG A 228 3.94 -13.29 14.32
N THR A 229 3.63 -12.16 13.71
CA THR A 229 4.34 -11.74 12.50
C THR A 229 4.55 -10.24 12.53
N ILE A 230 5.69 -9.83 12.00
CA ILE A 230 5.96 -8.43 11.66
C ILE A 230 6.05 -8.38 10.14
N ASP A 231 5.13 -7.68 9.51
CA ASP A 231 5.08 -7.56 8.06
C ASP A 231 5.59 -6.18 7.61
N PHE A 232 6.54 -6.15 6.68
CA PHE A 232 7.04 -4.93 6.08
C PHE A 232 6.67 -4.89 4.60
N LEU A 233 6.74 -3.69 4.03
CA LEU A 233 6.53 -3.42 2.60
C LEU A 233 5.09 -3.62 2.10
N ILE A 234 4.20 -4.23 2.89
CA ILE A 234 2.78 -4.27 2.56
C ILE A 234 2.24 -2.82 2.54
N PRO A 235 1.70 -2.33 1.41
CA PRO A 235 1.17 -0.99 1.31
C PRO A 235 0.13 -0.71 2.39
N ARG A 236 0.10 0.55 2.87
CA ARG A 236 -0.96 0.98 3.79
C ARG A 236 -2.32 0.81 3.11
N PRO A 237 -3.31 0.24 3.79
CA PRO A 237 -4.63 0.06 3.22
C PRO A 237 -5.26 1.41 2.93
N VAL A 238 -5.88 1.53 1.76
CA VAL A 238 -6.61 2.73 1.35
C VAL A 238 -7.96 2.81 2.07
N PHE A 239 -8.53 1.66 2.44
CA PHE A 239 -9.82 1.56 3.13
C PHE A 239 -9.64 1.34 4.63
N LYS A 240 -10.49 1.97 5.44
CA LYS A 240 -10.62 1.64 6.87
C LYS A 240 -11.80 0.70 7.07
N GLY A 241 -11.77 -0.16 8.08
CA GLY A 241 -12.87 -1.12 8.30
C GLY A 241 -14.28 -0.53 8.44
N ILE A 242 -14.40 0.72 8.91
CA ILE A 242 -15.67 1.47 8.96
C ILE A 242 -16.23 1.75 7.56
N ASP A 243 -15.36 1.84 6.56
CA ASP A 243 -15.70 2.12 5.17
C ASP A 243 -16.26 0.86 4.47
N LEU A 244 -15.76 -0.33 4.83
CA LEU A 244 -16.11 -1.59 4.16
C LEU A 244 -17.42 -2.22 4.65
N LYS A 245 -17.71 -2.12 5.96
CA LYS A 245 -18.89 -2.67 6.65
C LYS A 245 -19.37 -4.04 6.11
N PRO A 246 -18.52 -5.08 6.06
CA PRO A 246 -18.86 -6.38 5.45
C PRO A 246 -19.96 -7.11 6.21
N ASP A 247 -20.83 -7.82 5.49
CA ASP A 247 -21.75 -8.83 6.05
C ASP A 247 -21.05 -10.19 6.20
N ILE A 248 -20.14 -10.48 5.27
CA ILE A 248 -19.41 -11.74 5.17
C ILE A 248 -17.92 -11.45 5.13
N VAL A 249 -17.15 -12.19 5.93
CA VAL A 249 -15.69 -12.22 5.89
C VAL A 249 -15.24 -13.62 5.48
N LEU A 250 -14.46 -13.70 4.41
CA LEU A 250 -13.81 -14.94 3.98
C LEU A 250 -12.34 -14.89 4.40
N LEU A 251 -11.87 -15.92 5.07
CA LEU A 251 -10.47 -16.05 5.48
C LEU A 251 -9.90 -17.31 4.85
N SER A 252 -8.91 -17.15 3.97
CA SER A 252 -8.27 -18.27 3.29
C SER A 252 -7.52 -19.17 4.27
N HIS A 253 -6.85 -18.57 5.25
CA HIS A 253 -6.10 -19.25 6.31
C HIS A 253 -5.79 -18.29 7.47
N PHE A 254 -5.17 -18.79 8.54
CA PHE A 254 -4.98 -18.07 9.81
C PHE A 254 -3.62 -17.39 10.01
N HIS A 255 -2.79 -17.30 8.96
CA HIS A 255 -1.63 -16.41 8.99
C HIS A 255 -2.09 -14.98 9.32
N THR A 256 -1.30 -14.26 10.13
CA THR A 256 -1.74 -13.02 10.79
C THR A 256 -2.19 -11.94 9.81
N HIS A 257 -1.57 -11.86 8.62
CA HIS A 257 -1.90 -10.87 7.59
C HIS A 257 -3.06 -11.26 6.66
N HIS A 258 -3.58 -12.50 6.78
CA HIS A 258 -4.82 -12.94 6.12
C HIS A 258 -6.01 -12.99 7.08
N ALA A 259 -5.75 -13.21 8.38
CA ALA A 259 -6.76 -13.25 9.44
C ALA A 259 -6.44 -12.31 10.63
N PRO A 260 -6.23 -10.99 10.42
CA PRO A 260 -5.86 -10.08 11.50
C PRO A 260 -7.01 -9.87 12.49
N LEU A 261 -6.77 -10.18 13.76
CA LEU A 261 -7.76 -10.10 14.85
C LEU A 261 -8.42 -8.72 14.94
N GLU A 262 -7.62 -7.66 14.79
CA GLU A 262 -8.11 -6.29 14.91
C GLU A 262 -9.08 -5.91 13.78
N SER A 263 -8.91 -6.46 12.57
CA SER A 263 -9.86 -6.25 11.47
C SER A 263 -11.20 -6.87 11.83
N ILE A 264 -11.16 -8.09 12.37
CA ILE A 264 -12.37 -8.82 12.76
C ILE A 264 -13.09 -8.10 13.91
N LYS A 265 -12.36 -7.64 14.94
CA LYS A 265 -12.91 -6.80 16.01
C LYS A 265 -13.61 -5.56 15.46
N LYS A 266 -12.96 -4.87 14.53
CA LYS A 266 -13.50 -3.64 13.93
C LYS A 266 -14.79 -3.93 13.15
N PHE A 267 -14.85 -5.03 12.41
CA PHE A 267 -16.08 -5.40 11.68
C PHE A 267 -17.21 -5.82 12.62
N ALA A 268 -16.95 -6.71 13.59
CA ALA A 268 -17.94 -7.17 14.55
C ALA A 268 -18.45 -6.04 15.48
N GLY A 269 -17.63 -5.01 15.70
CA GLY A 269 -18.02 -3.81 16.42
C GLY A 269 -19.06 -2.96 15.68
N LEU A 270 -19.17 -3.08 14.35
CA LEU A 270 -20.11 -2.31 13.52
C LEU A 270 -21.47 -2.98 13.42
N LYS A 271 -21.49 -4.28 13.16
CA LYS A 271 -22.70 -5.12 13.02
C LYS A 271 -22.32 -6.59 13.18
N PRO A 272 -23.31 -7.49 13.40
CA PRO A 272 -23.06 -8.93 13.32
C PRO A 272 -22.51 -9.32 11.95
N ILE A 273 -21.55 -10.25 11.94
CA ILE A 273 -20.88 -10.72 10.72
C ILE A 273 -20.81 -12.24 10.67
N ARG A 274 -20.77 -12.80 9.46
CA ARG A 274 -20.45 -14.22 9.22
C ARG A 274 -19.00 -14.34 8.78
N VAL A 275 -18.26 -15.27 9.37
CA VAL A 275 -16.84 -15.55 9.04
C VAL A 275 -16.74 -16.97 8.50
N ILE A 276 -16.43 -17.12 7.22
CA ILE A 276 -16.15 -18.41 6.59
C ILE A 276 -14.62 -18.59 6.57
N CYS A 277 -14.14 -19.69 7.16
CA CYS A 277 -12.71 -19.88 7.44
C CYS A 277 -12.35 -21.38 7.55
N PRO A 278 -11.07 -21.75 7.64
CA PRO A 278 -10.66 -23.11 7.97
C PRO A 278 -11.20 -23.58 9.33
N ALA A 279 -11.09 -24.87 9.60
CA ALA A 279 -11.52 -25.47 10.86
C ALA A 279 -10.91 -24.76 12.08
N LEU A 280 -11.76 -24.48 13.08
CA LEU A 280 -11.35 -23.94 14.39
C LEU A 280 -11.52 -25.03 15.45
N SER A 281 -10.50 -25.22 16.29
CA SER A 281 -10.57 -26.12 17.44
C SER A 281 -11.31 -25.49 18.63
N GLU A 282 -11.65 -26.30 19.64
CA GLU A 282 -12.20 -25.78 20.90
C GLU A 282 -11.26 -24.80 21.59
N ASP A 283 -9.95 -25.04 21.51
CA ASP A 283 -8.92 -24.14 22.07
C ASP A 283 -8.89 -22.81 21.31
N ASP A 284 -9.03 -22.83 19.98
CA ASP A 284 -9.15 -21.62 19.17
C ASP A 284 -10.40 -20.83 19.59
N HIS A 285 -11.55 -21.51 19.75
CA HIS A 285 -12.78 -20.87 20.21
C HIS A 285 -12.66 -20.29 21.63
N ALA A 286 -11.99 -20.98 22.55
CA ALA A 286 -11.73 -20.46 23.91
C ALA A 286 -10.86 -19.20 23.88
N TRP A 287 -9.79 -19.21 23.06
CA TRP A 287 -8.94 -18.05 22.86
C TRP A 287 -9.68 -16.87 22.21
N LEU A 288 -10.51 -17.15 21.19
CA LEU A 288 -11.33 -16.15 20.50
C LEU A 288 -12.34 -15.50 21.44
N ARG A 289 -13.04 -16.28 22.27
CA ARG A 289 -13.96 -15.75 23.30
C ARG A 289 -13.26 -14.79 24.24
N THR A 290 -12.04 -15.14 24.66
CA THR A 290 -11.22 -14.29 25.55
C THR A 290 -10.76 -13.02 24.84
N SER A 291 -10.32 -13.12 23.58
CA SER A 291 -9.71 -12.03 22.83
C SER A 291 -10.72 -11.04 22.22
N LEU A 292 -11.93 -11.52 21.92
CA LEU A 292 -13.01 -10.74 21.32
C LEU A 292 -14.02 -10.24 22.38
N GLY A 293 -14.11 -10.89 23.54
CA GLY A 293 -15.08 -10.56 24.58
C GLY A 293 -16.52 -10.63 24.04
N GLU A 294 -17.34 -9.62 24.34
CA GLU A 294 -18.74 -9.54 23.88
C GLU A 294 -18.89 -9.52 22.35
N LEU A 295 -17.83 -9.15 21.60
CA LEU A 295 -17.88 -9.17 20.14
C LEU A 295 -17.93 -10.59 19.58
N TYR A 296 -17.50 -11.61 20.34
CA TYR A 296 -17.55 -13.00 19.91
C TYR A 296 -18.99 -13.43 19.56
N GLU A 297 -19.98 -13.02 20.35
CA GLU A 297 -21.39 -13.34 20.14
C GLU A 297 -22.00 -12.65 18.90
N LYS A 298 -21.29 -11.66 18.33
CA LYS A 298 -21.69 -10.98 17.08
C LYS A 298 -21.08 -11.66 15.85
N ILE A 299 -20.29 -12.71 16.02
CA ILE A 299 -19.59 -13.40 14.94
C ILE A 299 -20.13 -14.82 14.82
N THR A 300 -20.67 -15.15 13.66
CA THR A 300 -21.00 -16.54 13.32
C THR A 300 -19.85 -17.14 12.51
N PHE A 301 -19.11 -18.07 13.11
CA PHE A 301 -18.05 -18.81 12.42
C PHE A 301 -18.63 -20.01 11.67
N GLU A 302 -18.30 -20.11 10.39
CA GLU A 302 -18.59 -21.25 9.51
C GLU A 302 -17.28 -21.87 9.06
N ALA A 303 -16.72 -22.68 9.97
CA ALA A 303 -15.41 -23.28 9.81
C ALA A 303 -15.50 -24.61 9.04
N SER A 304 -14.64 -24.82 8.03
CA SER A 304 -14.56 -26.08 7.28
C SER A 304 -13.23 -26.21 6.54
N ASP A 305 -12.67 -27.43 6.54
CA ASP A 305 -11.48 -27.80 5.76
C ASP A 305 -11.84 -28.61 4.50
N GLU A 306 -13.12 -28.61 4.11
CA GLU A 306 -13.62 -29.36 2.95
C GLU A 306 -14.32 -28.43 1.96
N ALA A 307 -14.46 -28.89 0.72
CA ALA A 307 -15.18 -28.14 -0.30
C ALA A 307 -16.66 -28.01 0.08
N ARG A 308 -17.17 -26.77 0.13
CA ARG A 308 -18.53 -26.45 0.57
C ARG A 308 -19.07 -25.24 -0.15
N GLU A 309 -20.39 -25.22 -0.40
CA GLU A 309 -21.06 -24.06 -0.96
C GLU A 309 -21.96 -23.38 0.09
N HIS A 310 -21.88 -22.05 0.14
CA HIS A 310 -22.68 -21.19 0.97
C HIS A 310 -23.53 -20.30 0.07
N THR A 311 -24.85 -20.36 0.24
CA THR A 311 -25.80 -19.57 -0.55
C THR A 311 -26.34 -18.42 0.29
N PHE A 312 -26.31 -17.22 -0.31
CA PHE A 312 -26.86 -15.99 0.24
C PHE A 312 -27.85 -15.40 -0.78
N PRO A 313 -28.73 -14.46 -0.39
CA PRO A 313 -29.77 -13.94 -1.28
C PRO A 313 -29.28 -13.49 -2.67
N ASN A 314 -28.08 -12.88 -2.74
CA ASN A 314 -27.53 -12.28 -3.95
C ASN A 314 -26.13 -12.73 -4.35
N LEU A 315 -25.59 -13.73 -3.65
CA LEU A 315 -24.30 -14.32 -4.02
C LEU A 315 -24.18 -15.76 -3.52
N THR A 316 -23.30 -16.51 -4.16
CA THR A 316 -22.83 -17.81 -3.66
C THR A 316 -21.34 -17.74 -3.41
N VAL A 317 -20.89 -18.43 -2.36
CA VAL A 317 -19.47 -18.64 -2.05
C VAL A 317 -19.24 -20.15 -2.02
N ARG A 318 -18.47 -20.66 -2.98
CA ARG A 318 -17.96 -22.02 -2.95
C ARG A 318 -16.52 -22.03 -2.46
N VAL A 319 -16.31 -22.68 -1.33
CA VAL A 319 -15.01 -23.01 -0.76
C VAL A 319 -14.44 -24.23 -1.49
N PHE A 320 -13.15 -24.21 -1.81
CA PHE A 320 -12.41 -25.36 -2.28
C PHE A 320 -11.05 -25.44 -1.60
N THR A 321 -10.48 -26.64 -1.53
CA THR A 321 -9.15 -26.87 -0.94
C THR A 321 -8.09 -26.88 -2.02
N HIS A 322 -6.83 -26.71 -1.63
CA HIS A 322 -5.68 -26.84 -2.53
C HIS A 322 -4.51 -27.56 -1.84
N PRO A 323 -3.36 -27.87 -2.50
CA PRO A 323 -2.41 -28.85 -1.95
C PRO A 323 -1.73 -28.41 -0.65
N LYS A 324 -1.78 -27.11 -0.34
CA LYS A 324 -1.36 -26.57 0.95
C LYS A 324 -2.43 -26.81 2.03
N PRO A 325 -2.13 -27.56 3.10
CA PRO A 325 -3.09 -27.86 4.16
C PRO A 325 -3.65 -26.62 4.84
N HIS A 326 -4.91 -26.67 5.29
CA HIS A 326 -5.63 -25.61 6.00
C HIS A 326 -5.68 -24.25 5.28
N HIS A 327 -5.44 -24.25 3.97
CA HIS A 327 -5.61 -23.08 3.11
C HIS A 327 -6.76 -23.34 2.15
N LEU A 328 -7.64 -22.36 2.05
CA LEU A 328 -8.86 -22.40 1.27
C LEU A 328 -8.77 -21.45 0.08
N GLY A 329 -9.33 -21.88 -1.04
CA GLY A 329 -9.68 -21.02 -2.16
C GLY A 329 -11.19 -20.72 -2.18
N PHE A 330 -11.56 -19.59 -2.78
CA PHE A 330 -12.95 -19.15 -2.87
C PHE A 330 -13.38 -18.90 -4.30
N VAL A 331 -14.56 -19.40 -4.65
CA VAL A 331 -15.29 -19.05 -5.86
C VAL A 331 -16.51 -18.23 -5.44
N VAL A 332 -16.55 -16.96 -5.84
CA VAL A 332 -17.64 -16.05 -5.48
C VAL A 332 -18.42 -15.66 -6.73
N LYS A 333 -19.71 -15.97 -6.75
CA LYS A 333 -20.61 -15.65 -7.87
C LYS A 333 -21.71 -14.72 -7.42
N THR A 334 -21.94 -13.68 -8.21
CA THR A 334 -23.08 -12.77 -8.12
C THR A 334 -23.84 -12.81 -9.46
N PRO A 335 -25.05 -12.24 -9.56
CA PRO A 335 -25.75 -12.12 -10.85
C PRO A 335 -24.97 -11.34 -11.92
N LYS A 336 -24.09 -10.41 -11.50
CA LYS A 336 -23.35 -9.50 -12.40
C LYS A 336 -21.94 -9.99 -12.74
N GLN A 337 -21.30 -10.72 -11.83
CA GLN A 337 -19.89 -11.09 -11.94
C GLN A 337 -19.53 -12.33 -11.13
N HIS A 338 -18.47 -13.02 -11.58
CA HIS A 338 -17.91 -14.20 -10.96
C HIS A 338 -16.39 -14.03 -10.79
N PHE A 339 -15.89 -14.17 -9.55
CA PHE A 339 -14.45 -14.14 -9.30
C PHE A 339 -13.98 -15.36 -8.51
N VAL A 340 -12.69 -15.67 -8.65
CA VAL A 340 -12.00 -16.71 -7.89
C VAL A 340 -10.84 -16.08 -7.13
N HIS A 341 -10.59 -16.53 -5.91
CA HIS A 341 -9.55 -16.01 -5.03
C HIS A 341 -8.72 -17.16 -4.45
N VAL A 342 -7.41 -17.12 -4.68
CA VAL A 342 -6.44 -18.17 -4.35
C VAL A 342 -5.22 -17.53 -3.70
N THR A 343 -5.05 -17.75 -2.40
CA THR A 343 -3.99 -17.13 -1.61
C THR A 343 -2.99 -18.17 -1.14
N ASP A 344 -1.70 -17.82 -1.13
CA ASP A 344 -0.63 -18.62 -0.55
C ASP A 344 -0.60 -20.10 -0.95
N ALA A 345 -1.11 -20.43 -2.14
CA ALA A 345 -1.21 -21.81 -2.59
C ALA A 345 0.14 -22.39 -2.99
N CYS A 346 0.21 -23.72 -3.08
CA CYS A 346 1.35 -24.46 -3.62
C CYS A 346 0.93 -25.21 -4.88
N VAL A 347 1.88 -25.37 -5.81
CA VAL A 347 1.62 -26.13 -7.05
C VAL A 347 1.36 -27.62 -6.77
N ASN A 348 2.02 -28.18 -5.74
CA ASN A 348 1.94 -29.56 -5.32
C ASN A 348 2.17 -29.68 -3.80
N ALA A 349 1.67 -30.76 -3.19
CA ALA A 349 1.96 -31.07 -1.78
C ALA A 349 3.43 -31.45 -1.56
N ASP A 350 4.09 -32.03 -2.57
CA ASP A 350 5.55 -32.17 -2.59
C ASP A 350 6.20 -30.90 -3.13
N VAL A 351 6.83 -30.14 -2.24
CA VAL A 351 7.51 -28.88 -2.54
C VAL A 351 8.64 -29.00 -3.56
N ASN A 352 9.19 -30.21 -3.77
CA ASN A 352 10.24 -30.45 -4.77
C ASN A 352 9.66 -30.70 -6.17
N ARG A 353 8.34 -30.86 -6.29
CA ARG A 353 7.66 -31.22 -7.54
C ARG A 353 6.96 -29.99 -8.13
N LEU A 354 7.50 -29.51 -9.26
CA LEU A 354 7.00 -28.31 -9.93
C LEU A 354 5.77 -28.54 -10.84
N SER A 355 5.31 -29.79 -10.98
CA SER A 355 4.11 -30.11 -11.76
C SER A 355 2.84 -29.83 -10.96
N LEU A 356 1.80 -29.35 -11.64
CA LEU A 356 0.47 -29.17 -11.05
C LEU A 356 -0.03 -30.46 -10.40
N ASP A 357 -0.43 -30.34 -9.13
CA ASP A 357 -1.20 -31.37 -8.45
C ASP A 357 -2.50 -31.68 -9.20
N PRO A 358 -2.92 -32.95 -9.29
CA PRO A 358 -4.21 -33.32 -9.87
C PRO A 358 -5.42 -32.59 -9.27
N MET A 359 -5.33 -32.13 -8.02
CA MET A 359 -6.39 -31.31 -7.42
C MET A 359 -6.70 -30.06 -8.26
N TRP A 360 -5.72 -29.43 -8.91
CA TRP A 360 -5.96 -28.23 -9.74
C TRP A 360 -6.90 -28.49 -10.92
N GLU A 361 -7.11 -29.74 -11.32
CA GLU A 361 -8.13 -30.13 -12.30
C GLU A 361 -9.56 -29.83 -11.83
N THR A 362 -9.81 -29.79 -10.53
CA THR A 362 -11.14 -29.52 -9.95
C THR A 362 -11.62 -28.08 -10.18
N VAL A 363 -10.70 -27.18 -10.53
CA VAL A 363 -10.94 -25.77 -10.85
C VAL A 363 -10.70 -25.45 -12.32
N ARG A 364 -10.49 -26.48 -13.17
CA ARG A 364 -10.39 -26.32 -14.62
C ARG A 364 -11.66 -25.68 -15.18
N ASP A 365 -11.49 -24.80 -16.15
CA ASP A 365 -12.59 -24.21 -16.93
C ASP A 365 -13.69 -23.52 -16.09
N LEU A 366 -13.36 -23.07 -14.88
CA LEU A 366 -14.28 -22.24 -14.07
C LEU A 366 -14.64 -20.93 -14.78
N LYS A 367 -13.76 -20.43 -15.66
CA LYS A 367 -13.95 -19.22 -16.46
C LYS A 367 -14.39 -18.00 -15.64
N PRO A 368 -13.66 -17.65 -14.56
CA PRO A 368 -14.00 -16.45 -13.78
C PRO A 368 -13.82 -15.18 -14.61
N ASP A 369 -14.65 -14.17 -14.32
CA ASP A 369 -14.48 -12.82 -14.86
C ASP A 369 -13.23 -12.15 -14.28
N MET A 370 -12.83 -12.53 -13.05
CA MET A 370 -11.61 -12.09 -12.39
C MET A 370 -11.02 -13.21 -11.53
N LEU A 371 -9.72 -13.48 -11.68
CA LEU A 371 -8.95 -14.36 -10.79
C LEU A 371 -7.98 -13.51 -9.95
N PHE A 372 -8.03 -13.68 -8.64
CA PHE A 372 -6.98 -13.22 -7.73
C PHE A 372 -6.13 -14.42 -7.33
N ILE A 373 -4.83 -14.37 -7.62
CA ILE A 373 -3.92 -15.48 -7.35
C ILE A 373 -2.58 -14.98 -6.81
N SER A 374 -2.06 -15.63 -5.77
CA SER A 374 -0.72 -15.36 -5.28
C SER A 374 0.35 -15.84 -6.26
N ALA A 375 1.43 -15.07 -6.40
CA ALA A 375 2.48 -15.34 -7.39
C ALA A 375 3.89 -14.93 -6.93
N ALA A 376 4.06 -14.65 -5.64
CA ALA A 376 5.25 -13.99 -5.10
C ALA A 376 6.50 -14.87 -5.06
N ASN A 377 6.35 -16.20 -5.20
CA ASN A 377 7.41 -17.18 -5.01
C ASN A 377 8.21 -16.95 -3.70
N HIS A 378 7.50 -16.79 -2.58
CA HIS A 378 8.15 -16.38 -1.35
C HIS A 378 9.33 -17.30 -0.99
N LEU A 379 10.46 -16.67 -0.65
CA LEU A 379 11.65 -17.32 -0.13
C LEU A 379 11.60 -17.31 1.39
N SER A 380 11.81 -18.45 2.01
CA SER A 380 11.80 -18.58 3.47
C SER A 380 13.16 -18.97 4.00
N ARG A 381 13.56 -18.38 5.12
CA ARG A 381 14.82 -18.67 5.82
C ARG A 381 14.52 -19.09 7.25
N TRP A 382 15.05 -20.23 7.66
CA TRP A 382 14.93 -20.76 9.02
C TRP A 382 16.30 -20.91 9.68
N GLY A 383 16.34 -20.72 10.99
CA GLY A 383 17.53 -20.94 11.81
C GLY A 383 17.20 -21.65 13.11
N ALA A 384 17.86 -22.77 13.38
CA ALA A 384 17.80 -23.47 14.67
C ALA A 384 19.21 -23.92 15.07
N GLY A 385 19.73 -23.38 16.18
CA GLY A 385 21.10 -23.61 16.62
C GLY A 385 22.12 -23.18 15.55
N SER A 386 22.98 -24.10 15.11
CA SER A 386 23.98 -23.86 14.05
C SER A 386 23.49 -24.15 12.62
N LYS A 387 22.28 -24.70 12.46
CA LYS A 387 21.74 -25.07 11.14
C LYS A 387 20.93 -23.91 10.55
N ARG A 388 21.24 -23.54 9.30
CA ARG A 388 20.49 -22.57 8.50
C ARG A 388 19.93 -23.27 7.28
N THR A 389 18.65 -23.04 6.99
CA THR A 389 17.95 -23.61 5.83
C THR A 389 17.30 -22.48 5.04
N VAL A 390 17.40 -22.55 3.71
CA VAL A 390 16.64 -21.68 2.80
C VAL A 390 15.65 -22.58 2.06
N GLY A 391 14.40 -22.16 2.05
CA GLY A 391 13.33 -22.79 1.29
C GLY A 391 12.92 -21.88 0.16
N GLU A 392 12.79 -22.48 -1.01
CA GLU A 392 12.24 -21.84 -2.19
C GLU A 392 10.78 -22.30 -2.35
N HIS A 393 9.93 -21.50 -2.99
CA HIS A 393 8.55 -21.87 -3.32
C HIS A 393 7.58 -22.01 -2.12
N ALA A 394 7.65 -21.11 -1.12
CA ALA A 394 6.65 -21.11 -0.03
C ALA A 394 5.23 -20.71 -0.51
N SER A 395 5.16 -20.08 -1.68
CA SER A 395 3.95 -19.79 -2.45
C SER A 395 4.20 -20.05 -3.94
N LEU A 396 3.15 -19.99 -4.76
CA LEU A 396 3.27 -20.10 -6.21
C LEU A 396 4.28 -19.09 -6.78
N SER A 397 5.08 -19.56 -7.73
CA SER A 397 5.85 -18.70 -8.62
C SER A 397 4.97 -18.03 -9.68
N PRO A 398 5.43 -16.93 -10.31
CA PRO A 398 4.70 -16.27 -11.39
C PRO A 398 4.35 -17.25 -12.52
N THR A 399 5.31 -18.10 -12.90
CA THR A 399 5.11 -19.16 -13.88
C THR A 399 4.03 -20.18 -13.47
N GLN A 400 3.99 -20.59 -12.19
CA GLN A 400 2.98 -21.54 -11.70
C GLN A 400 1.60 -20.90 -11.62
N ALA A 401 1.52 -19.66 -11.15
CA ALA A 401 0.27 -18.88 -11.15
C ALA A 401 -0.30 -18.75 -12.56
N ALA A 402 0.53 -18.42 -13.56
CA ALA A 402 0.10 -18.30 -14.95
C ALA A 402 -0.45 -19.62 -15.52
N LYS A 403 0.16 -20.77 -15.18
CA LYS A 403 -0.37 -22.09 -15.57
C LYS A 403 -1.74 -22.36 -14.97
N ILE A 404 -1.95 -22.02 -13.69
CA ILE A 404 -3.26 -22.17 -13.03
C ILE A 404 -4.28 -21.19 -13.63
N THR A 405 -3.88 -19.96 -13.94
CA THR A 405 -4.73 -18.98 -14.63
C THR A 405 -5.21 -19.51 -15.98
N ALA A 406 -4.30 -20.04 -16.80
CA ALA A 406 -4.64 -20.65 -18.08
C ALA A 406 -5.54 -21.88 -17.91
N LEU A 407 -5.25 -22.74 -16.93
CA LEU A 407 -6.04 -23.92 -16.59
C LEU A 407 -7.50 -23.58 -16.22
N MET A 408 -7.70 -22.52 -15.45
CA MET A 408 -9.04 -22.04 -15.05
C MET A 408 -9.80 -21.38 -16.20
N GLY A 409 -9.11 -20.96 -17.27
CA GLY A 409 -9.70 -20.18 -18.36
C GLY A 409 -10.20 -18.81 -17.90
N ALA A 410 -9.49 -18.16 -16.97
CA ALA A 410 -9.88 -16.85 -16.44
C ALA A 410 -9.93 -15.78 -17.54
N LYS A 411 -10.88 -14.85 -17.49
CA LYS A 411 -10.93 -13.71 -18.42
C LYS A 411 -9.90 -12.65 -18.05
N ARG A 412 -9.80 -12.37 -16.75
CA ARG A 412 -8.87 -11.39 -16.18
C ARG A 412 -8.18 -11.97 -14.97
N VAL A 413 -6.97 -11.51 -14.70
CA VAL A 413 -6.18 -11.97 -13.56
C VAL A 413 -5.48 -10.80 -12.89
N GLY A 414 -5.43 -10.81 -11.57
CA GLY A 414 -4.65 -9.88 -10.76
C GLY A 414 -3.84 -10.63 -9.72
N LEU A 415 -2.57 -10.25 -9.58
CA LEU A 415 -1.64 -10.90 -8.67
C LEU A 415 -1.76 -10.30 -7.27
N ILE A 416 -1.84 -11.17 -6.27
CA ILE A 416 -1.97 -10.80 -4.86
C ILE A 416 -0.79 -11.31 -4.03
N GLY A 417 -0.60 -10.74 -2.84
CA GLY A 417 0.44 -11.18 -1.91
C GLY A 417 1.89 -10.94 -2.39
N MET A 418 2.11 -9.95 -3.28
CA MET A 418 3.44 -9.69 -3.88
C MET A 418 4.36 -8.83 -3.00
N ASP A 419 3.81 -7.84 -2.30
CA ASP A 419 4.57 -6.84 -1.55
C ASP A 419 4.70 -7.24 -0.08
N ASN A 420 5.42 -8.32 0.21
CA ASN A 420 5.51 -8.86 1.56
C ASN A 420 6.96 -9.21 1.98
N PHE A 421 7.33 -8.72 3.16
CA PHE A 421 8.47 -9.20 3.93
C PHE A 421 7.98 -9.51 5.36
N SER A 422 7.87 -10.78 5.71
CA SER A 422 7.35 -11.25 6.99
C SER A 422 8.48 -11.77 7.89
N ILE A 423 8.50 -11.29 9.14
CA ILE A 423 9.30 -11.89 10.20
C ILE A 423 8.37 -12.66 11.12
N TRP A 424 8.49 -13.98 11.10
CA TRP A 424 7.77 -14.93 11.93
C TRP A 424 8.58 -15.29 13.16
N ASP A 425 7.92 -15.90 14.16
CA ASP A 425 8.61 -16.43 15.36
C ASP A 425 9.75 -17.42 15.03
N SER A 426 9.68 -18.12 13.88
CA SER A 426 10.62 -19.18 13.49
C SER A 426 11.31 -18.98 12.13
N ALA A 427 10.94 -17.93 11.38
CA ALA A 427 11.34 -17.77 9.99
C ALA A 427 11.34 -16.31 9.53
N ILE A 428 12.06 -16.04 8.44
CA ILE A 428 11.91 -14.80 7.66
C ILE A 428 11.45 -15.19 6.27
N GLU A 429 10.44 -14.51 5.76
CA GLU A 429 9.84 -14.73 4.44
C GLU A 429 9.86 -13.43 3.64
N TYR A 430 10.22 -13.51 2.37
CA TYR A 430 10.27 -12.33 1.50
C TYR A 430 10.07 -12.69 0.03
N ALA A 431 9.50 -11.77 -0.73
CA ALA A 431 9.29 -11.90 -2.17
C ALA A 431 10.38 -11.20 -3.00
N HIS A 432 10.37 -11.45 -4.31
CA HIS A 432 10.98 -10.54 -5.28
C HIS A 432 10.17 -9.24 -5.39
N THR A 433 10.69 -8.24 -6.12
CA THR A 433 9.93 -7.01 -6.35
C THR A 433 8.65 -7.31 -7.13
N ALA A 434 7.57 -6.58 -6.84
CA ALA A 434 6.31 -6.68 -7.58
C ALA A 434 6.54 -6.60 -9.10
N GLU A 435 7.37 -5.65 -9.56
CA GLU A 435 7.70 -5.50 -10.98
C GLU A 435 8.32 -6.76 -11.59
N ALA A 436 9.24 -7.43 -10.88
CA ALA A 436 9.87 -8.66 -11.38
C ALA A 436 8.84 -9.80 -11.47
N ILE A 437 7.98 -9.93 -10.47
CA ILE A 437 6.89 -10.91 -10.41
C ILE A 437 5.90 -10.68 -11.55
N GLU A 438 5.44 -9.43 -11.74
CA GLU A 438 4.49 -9.04 -12.78
C GLU A 438 5.06 -9.27 -14.18
N ASN A 439 6.32 -8.90 -14.41
CA ASN A 439 6.99 -9.12 -15.70
C ASN A 439 7.13 -10.61 -16.04
N GLU A 440 7.53 -11.45 -15.08
CA GLU A 440 7.62 -12.90 -15.28
C GLU A 440 6.23 -13.49 -15.57
N PHE A 441 5.22 -13.13 -14.79
CA PHE A 441 3.85 -13.61 -15.00
C PHE A 441 3.33 -13.21 -16.39
N GLN A 442 3.48 -11.94 -16.78
CA GLN A 442 3.01 -11.42 -18.07
C GLN A 442 3.65 -12.18 -19.24
N TRP A 443 4.97 -12.39 -19.18
CA TRP A 443 5.69 -13.13 -20.21
C TRP A 443 5.15 -14.56 -20.39
N VAL A 444 4.84 -15.25 -19.30
CA VAL A 444 4.29 -16.62 -19.35
C VAL A 444 2.83 -16.62 -19.81
N ILE A 445 1.98 -15.74 -19.28
CA ILE A 445 0.55 -15.76 -19.59
C ILE A 445 0.27 -15.35 -21.04
N ASP A 446 1.06 -14.44 -21.63
CA ASP A 446 0.97 -14.08 -23.05
C ASP A 446 1.18 -15.30 -23.97
N TYR A 447 2.01 -16.25 -23.54
CA TYR A 447 2.23 -17.49 -24.27
C TYR A 447 1.14 -18.53 -24.01
N LEU A 448 0.78 -18.75 -22.74
CA LEU A 448 -0.14 -19.83 -22.36
C LEU A 448 -1.61 -19.50 -22.67
N ALA A 449 -2.01 -18.23 -22.51
CA ALA A 449 -3.38 -17.78 -22.64
C ALA A 449 -3.44 -16.29 -23.06
N PRO A 450 -3.10 -15.95 -24.32
CA PRO A 450 -2.95 -14.57 -24.80
C PRO A 450 -4.22 -13.70 -24.73
N ASN A 451 -5.39 -14.32 -24.51
CA ASN A 451 -6.67 -13.61 -24.38
C ASN A 451 -6.99 -13.21 -22.92
N VAL A 452 -6.15 -13.58 -21.96
CA VAL A 452 -6.32 -13.20 -20.55
C VAL A 452 -5.82 -11.79 -20.34
N GLU A 453 -6.66 -10.92 -19.79
CA GLU A 453 -6.26 -9.57 -19.42
C GLU A 453 -5.57 -9.59 -18.05
N PHE A 454 -4.28 -9.28 -18.00
CA PHE A 454 -3.58 -9.04 -16.75
C PHE A 454 -3.89 -7.63 -16.22
N ILE A 455 -4.37 -7.56 -14.97
CA ILE A 455 -4.65 -6.31 -14.27
C ILE A 455 -3.65 -6.16 -13.11
N PRO A 456 -2.69 -5.23 -13.21
CA PRO A 456 -1.88 -4.82 -12.06
C PRO A 456 -2.79 -4.31 -10.93
N LEU A 457 -2.67 -4.94 -9.75
CA LEU A 457 -3.54 -4.71 -8.60
C LEU A 457 -2.95 -3.73 -7.61
N ARG A 458 -3.68 -2.65 -7.38
CA ARG A 458 -3.20 -1.47 -6.67
C ARG A 458 -4.23 -1.11 -5.59
N PRO A 459 -3.85 -0.99 -4.31
CA PRO A 459 -4.80 -0.77 -3.22
C PRO A 459 -5.77 0.38 -3.52
N GLY A 460 -7.06 0.19 -3.25
CA GLY A 460 -8.07 1.24 -3.48
C GLY A 460 -8.76 1.20 -4.85
N LYS A 461 -8.11 0.61 -5.85
CA LYS A 461 -8.58 0.62 -7.25
C LYS A 461 -9.84 -0.24 -7.43
N LYS A 462 -10.86 0.33 -8.10
CA LYS A 462 -12.03 -0.44 -8.58
C LYS A 462 -11.59 -1.28 -9.78
N ILE A 463 -11.94 -2.57 -9.75
CA ILE A 463 -11.52 -3.56 -10.75
C ILE A 463 -12.69 -3.88 -11.69
N LEU A 464 -13.86 -4.19 -11.12
CA LEU A 464 -15.10 -4.49 -11.83
C LEU A 464 -16.26 -3.65 -11.27
#